data_AF-A0A1V0DCT4-F1
#
_entry.id   AF-A0A1V0DCT4-F1
#
_cell.length_a   1.000
_cell.length_b   1.000
_cell.length_c   1.000
_cell.angle_alpha   90.00
_cell.angle_beta   90.00
_cell.angle_gamma   90.00
#
_symmetry.space_group_name_H-M   'P 1'
#
loop_
_entity.id
_entity.type
_entity.pdbx_description
1 polymer ?
#
loop_
_entity_poly.entity_id
_entity_poly.type
_entity_poly.pdbx_seq_one_letter_code
_entity_poly.pdbx_strand_id
1 'polypeptide(L)'
;MIANRKPCWMDGTLVPFDEYLRRVEAARRRAEALCLTRTWIAAQIGRSRGHTTRVLAGRDRGVETLLRIEALLRRVEAGEVAPR
;
A
#
# COMPACT_ATOMS: atom_id res chain seq x y z
N MET A 1 16.60 -13.71 -3.93
CA MET A 1 15.42 -13.88 -4.81
C MET A 1 15.08 -12.54 -5.43
N ILE A 2 15.34 -12.37 -6.72
CA ILE A 2 14.95 -11.16 -7.46
C ILE A 2 13.44 -11.26 -7.66
N ALA A 3 12.67 -10.43 -6.97
CA ALA A 3 11.28 -10.21 -7.33
C ALA A 3 11.29 -9.81 -8.81
N ASN A 4 10.68 -10.65 -9.65
CA ASN A 4 10.54 -10.43 -11.09
C ASN A 4 10.23 -8.95 -11.31
N ARG A 5 11.05 -8.17 -12.04
CA ARG A 5 10.89 -6.71 -12.20
C ARG A 5 9.96 -6.32 -13.34
N LYS A 6 9.13 -7.26 -13.81
CA LYS A 6 8.16 -7.01 -14.88
C LYS A 6 7.21 -5.86 -14.51
N PRO A 7 6.86 -4.97 -15.45
CA PRO A 7 5.83 -3.96 -15.22
C PRO A 7 4.52 -4.55 -14.66
N CYS A 8 3.72 -3.72 -13.99
CA CYS A 8 2.40 -4.07 -13.50
C CYS A 8 1.37 -3.03 -13.95
N TRP A 9 0.12 -3.47 -14.14
CA TRP A 9 -0.97 -2.56 -14.49
C TRP A 9 -1.55 -1.93 -13.23
N MET A 10 -1.64 -0.60 -13.20
CA MET A 10 -2.36 0.17 -12.18
C MET A 10 -3.35 1.10 -12.85
N ASP A 11 -4.64 0.93 -12.53
CA ASP A 11 -5.71 1.82 -13.01
C ASP A 11 -5.65 2.07 -14.53
N GLY A 12 -5.52 0.98 -15.31
CA GLY A 12 -5.42 1.05 -16.77
C GLY A 12 -4.06 1.53 -17.31
N THR A 13 -3.10 1.86 -16.46
CA THR A 13 -1.75 2.32 -16.85
C THR A 13 -0.70 1.25 -16.58
N LEU A 14 0.19 1.01 -17.54
CA LEU A 14 1.35 0.13 -17.34
C LEU A 14 2.43 0.87 -16.55
N VAL A 15 2.68 0.43 -15.32
CA VAL A 15 3.64 1.05 -14.42
C VAL A 15 4.88 0.16 -14.28
N PRO A 16 6.10 0.71 -14.44
CA PRO A 16 7.33 -0.02 -14.15
C PRO A 16 7.36 -0.54 -12.71
N PHE A 17 7.94 -1.71 -12.49
CA PHE A 17 7.97 -2.30 -11.15
C PHE A 17 8.74 -1.45 -10.13
N ASP A 18 9.77 -0.73 -10.57
CA ASP A 18 10.52 0.17 -9.70
C ASP A 18 9.66 1.35 -9.24
N GLU A 19 8.76 1.85 -10.09
CA GLU A 19 7.79 2.88 -9.71
C GLU A 19 6.76 2.32 -8.70
N TYR A 20 6.30 1.08 -8.90
CA TYR A 20 5.48 0.40 -7.90
C TYR A 20 6.18 0.33 -6.54
N LEU A 21 7.46 -0.08 -6.51
CA LEU A 21 8.23 -0.15 -5.26
C LEU A 21 8.42 1.24 -4.62
N ARG A 22 8.64 2.29 -5.42
CA ARG A 22 8.70 3.68 -4.90
C ARG A 22 7.39 4.09 -4.23
N ARG A 23 6.25 3.73 -4.82
CA ARG A 23 4.92 4.00 -4.23
C ARG A 23 4.67 3.20 -2.96
N VAL A 24 5.06 1.92 -2.93
CA VAL A 24 5.02 1.09 -1.72
C VAL A 24 5.84 1.73 -0.60
N GLU A 25 7.06 2.18 -0.89
CA GLU A 25 7.93 2.84 0.08
C GLU A 25 7.33 4.16 0.59
N ALA A 26 6.75 4.97 -0.30
CA ALA A 26 6.07 6.20 0.07
C ALA A 26 4.86 5.93 0.99
N ALA A 27 4.03 4.93 0.64
CA ALA A 27 2.89 4.53 1.45
C ALA A 27 3.33 3.99 2.83
N ARG A 28 4.42 3.23 2.88
CA ARG A 28 5.01 2.72 4.12
C ARG A 28 5.44 3.86 5.05
N ARG A 29 6.21 4.82 4.53
CA ARG A 29 6.68 5.98 5.33
C ARG A 29 5.52 6.84 5.83
N ARG A 30 4.49 7.06 5.01
CA ARG A 30 3.29 7.79 5.41
C ARG A 30 2.54 7.06 6.53
N ALA A 31 2.36 5.75 6.40
CA ALA A 31 1.74 4.94 7.44
C ALA A 31 2.54 5.00 8.77
N GLU A 32 3.87 4.95 8.70
CA GLU A 32 4.75 5.07 9.86
C GLU A 32 4.67 6.46 10.50
N ALA A 33 4.67 7.53 9.71
CA ALA A 33 4.54 8.91 10.19
C ALA A 33 3.19 9.18 10.86
N LEU A 34 2.13 8.50 10.42
CA LEU A 34 0.79 8.56 11.00
C LEU A 34 0.60 7.56 12.15
N CYS A 35 1.64 6.84 12.57
CA CYS A 35 1.60 5.80 13.61
C CYS A 35 0.54 4.71 13.35
N LEU A 36 0.25 4.40 12.08
CA LEU A 36 -0.79 3.44 11.71
C LEU A 36 -0.28 2.01 11.74
N THR A 37 -1.00 1.13 12.44
CA THR A 37 -0.65 -0.28 12.47
C THR A 37 -1.08 -0.99 11.19
N ARG A 38 -0.30 -1.98 10.74
CA ARG A 38 -0.65 -2.82 9.57
C ARG A 38 -1.98 -3.55 9.75
N THR A 39 -2.32 -3.92 10.98
CA THR A 39 -3.60 -4.57 11.31
C THR A 39 -4.77 -3.60 11.08
N TRP A 40 -4.65 -2.36 11.55
CA TRP A 40 -5.67 -1.34 11.34
C TRP A 40 -5.85 -1.03 9.85
N ILE A 41 -4.74 -0.80 9.12
CA ILE A 41 -4.77 -0.55 7.68
C ILE A 41 -5.49 -1.70 6.95
N ALA A 42 -5.12 -2.94 7.24
CA ALA A 42 -5.72 -4.12 6.61
C ALA A 42 -7.24 -4.21 6.86
N ALA A 43 -7.69 -3.92 8.08
CA ALA A 43 -9.11 -3.88 8.43
C ALA A 43 -9.86 -2.79 7.65
N GLN A 44 -9.30 -1.58 7.55
CA GLN A 44 -9.93 -0.45 6.84
C GLN A 44 -10.09 -0.69 5.33
N ILE A 45 -9.14 -1.39 4.70
CA ILE A 45 -9.18 -1.67 3.25
C ILE A 45 -9.88 -2.99 2.90
N GLY A 46 -10.34 -3.74 3.90
CA GLY A 46 -11.00 -5.04 3.73
C GLY A 46 -10.07 -6.12 3.17
N ARG A 47 -8.79 -6.13 3.57
CA ARG A 47 -7.80 -7.13 3.13
C ARG A 47 -7.21 -7.88 4.32
N SER A 48 -6.64 -9.05 4.05
CA SER A 48 -5.95 -9.80 5.11
C SER A 48 -4.68 -9.08 5.56
N ARG A 49 -4.39 -9.16 6.86
CA ARG A 49 -3.15 -8.59 7.46
C ARG A 49 -1.89 -9.14 6.78
N GLY A 50 -1.88 -10.43 6.47
CA GLY A 50 -0.76 -11.10 5.82
C GLY A 50 -0.49 -10.56 4.41
N HIS A 51 -1.52 -10.45 3.57
CA HIS A 51 -1.37 -9.89 2.22
C HIS A 51 -0.97 -8.41 2.27
N THR A 52 -1.63 -7.60 3.11
CA THR A 52 -1.28 -6.18 3.32
C THR A 52 0.18 -6.01 3.74
N THR A 53 0.68 -6.87 4.63
CA THR A 53 2.08 -6.86 5.06
C THR A 53 3.03 -7.20 3.92
N ARG A 54 2.72 -8.19 3.08
CA ARG A 54 3.57 -8.53 1.94
C ARG A 54 3.60 -7.42 0.89
N VAL A 55 2.47 -6.76 0.64
CA VAL A 55 2.37 -5.60 -0.25
C VAL A 55 3.21 -4.44 0.26
N LEU A 56 3.06 -4.04 1.54
CA LEU A 56 3.85 -2.96 2.13
C LEU A 56 5.35 -3.30 2.27
N ALA A 57 5.71 -4.58 2.23
CA ALA A 57 7.09 -5.05 2.16
C ALA A 57 7.63 -5.15 0.73
N GLY A 58 6.83 -4.81 -0.30
CA GLY A 58 7.19 -4.94 -1.72
C GLY A 58 7.37 -6.40 -2.17
N ARG A 59 6.90 -7.38 -1.40
CA ARG A 59 7.05 -8.82 -1.64
C ARG A 59 5.91 -9.43 -2.45
N ASP A 60 4.83 -8.70 -2.64
CA ASP A 60 3.63 -9.14 -3.35
C ASP A 60 3.12 -8.01 -4.24
N ARG A 61 2.63 -8.33 -5.44
CA ARG A 61 2.18 -7.37 -6.45
C ARG A 61 0.71 -7.00 -6.26
N GLY A 62 0.33 -6.67 -5.04
CA GLY A 62 -1.03 -6.25 -4.72
C GLY A 62 -1.27 -4.79 -5.12
N VAL A 63 -1.35 -4.51 -6.42
CA VAL A 63 -1.60 -3.16 -6.94
C VAL A 63 -2.89 -2.59 -6.39
N GLU A 64 -3.98 -3.34 -6.49
CA GLU A 64 -5.29 -2.90 -5.99
C GLU A 64 -5.23 -2.63 -4.47
N THR A 65 -4.51 -3.47 -3.73
CA THR A 65 -4.26 -3.29 -2.30
C THR A 65 -3.47 -2.01 -2.03
N LEU A 66 -2.41 -1.72 -2.81
CA LEU A 66 -1.65 -0.49 -2.68
C LEU A 66 -2.52 0.75 -2.97
N LEU A 67 -3.34 0.73 -4.02
CA LEU A 67 -4.25 1.84 -4.34
C LEU A 67 -5.23 2.11 -3.20
N ARG A 68 -5.80 1.06 -2.59
CA ARG A 68 -6.67 1.18 -1.42
C ARG A 68 -5.93 1.75 -0.20
N ILE A 69 -4.68 1.33 0.03
CA ILE A 69 -3.84 1.89 1.11
C ILE A 69 -3.59 3.37 0.88
N GLU A 70 -3.17 3.77 -0.32
CA GLU A 70 -2.91 5.18 -0.65
C GLU A 70 -4.16 6.05 -0.50
N ALA A 71 -5.32 5.53 -0.91
CA ALA A 71 -6.60 6.20 -0.71
C ALA A 71 -6.95 6.34 0.78
N LEU A 72 -6.75 5.30 1.58
CA LEU A 72 -6.93 5.36 3.03
C LEU A 72 -6.02 6.42 3.66
N LEU A 73 -4.73 6.43 3.31
CA LEU A 73 -3.77 7.39 3.86
C LEU A 73 -4.15 8.84 3.55
N ARG A 74 -4.64 9.13 2.34
CA ARG A 74 -5.16 10.47 2.00
C ARG A 74 -6.33 10.88 2.90
N ARG A 75 -7.25 9.95 3.17
CA ARG A 75 -8.41 10.21 4.05
C ARG A 75 -8.00 10.42 5.51
N VAL A 76 -6.97 9.70 5.98
CA VAL A 76 -6.41 9.90 7.33
C VAL A 76 -5.74 11.27 7.44
N GLU A 77 -4.93 11.66 6.45
CA GLU A 77 -4.29 12.97 6.40
C GLU A 77 -5.31 14.11 6.32
N ALA A 78 -6.44 13.89 5.64
CA ALA A 78 -7.56 14.82 5.59
C ALA A 78 -8.40 14.85 6.90
N GLY A 79 -8.10 14.00 7.88
CA GLY A 79 -8.84 13.90 9.13
C GLY A 79 -10.23 13.24 9.02
N GLU A 80 -10.56 12.62 7.88
CA GLU A 80 -11.84 11.93 7.68
C GLU A 80 -11.93 10.60 8.44
N VAL A 81 -10.77 9.97 8.65
CA VAL A 81 -10.65 8.66 9.30
C VAL A 81 -9.49 8.70 10.28
N ALA A 82 -9.72 8.30 11.52
CA ALA A 82 -8.69 8.22 12.53
C ALA A 82 -8.55 6.79 13.06
N PRO A 83 -7.32 6.35 13.40
CA PRO A 83 -7.15 5.16 14.23
C PRO A 83 -7.84 5.40 15.58
N ARG A 84 -8.70 4.46 15.98
CA ARG A 84 -9.33 4.43 17.31
C ARG A 84 -8.45 3.64 18.27
#